data_AF-A0A2T0TU88-F1
#
_entry.id   AF-A0A2T0TU88-F1
#
_cell.length_a   1.000
_cell.length_b   1.000
_cell.length_c   1.000
_cell.angle_alpha   90.00
_cell.angle_beta   90.00
_cell.angle_gamma   90.00
#
_symmetry.space_group_name_H-M   'P 1'
#
loop_
_entity.id
_entity.type
_entity.pdbx_description
1 polymer ?
#
loop_
_entity_poly.entity_id
_entity_poly.type
_entity_poly.pdbx_seq_one_letter_code
_entity_poly.pdbx_strand_id
1 'polypeptide(L)' 'LRAMAQQRCDDAGIELRVPRPGLCTDNGAMVAALGAQMVLKGRNASRLDLPADSSMPVTRISA' A
#
# COMPACT_ATOMS: atom_id res chain seq x y z
N LEU A 1 9.78 -18.17 0.51
CA LEU A 1 9.94 -16.73 0.18
C LEU A 1 10.31 -15.87 1.39
N ARG A 2 9.54 -15.84 2.49
CA ARG A 2 9.84 -14.99 3.66
C ARG A 2 11.24 -15.18 4.25
N ALA A 3 11.67 -16.42 4.47
CA ALA A 3 13.02 -16.71 4.96
C ALA A 3 14.13 -16.22 4.00
N MET A 4 13.93 -16.36 2.69
CA MET A 4 14.88 -15.85 1.68
C MET A 4 14.94 -14.31 1.67
N ALA A 5 13.81 -13.63 1.85
CA ALA A 5 13.78 -12.18 1.97
C ALA A 5 14.49 -11.72 3.25
N GLN A 6 14.28 -12.42 4.37
CA GLN A 6 14.94 -12.12 5.64
C GLN A 6 16.47 -12.21 5.50
N GLN A 7 16.98 -13.33 4.98
CA GLN A 7 18.41 -13.52 4.76
C GLN A 7 19.03 -12.37 3.94
N ARG A 8 18.39 -11.99 2.83
CA ARG A 8 18.89 -10.91 1.97
C ARG A 8 18.86 -9.53 2.64
N CYS A 9 17.84 -9.27 3.46
CA CYS A 9 17.76 -8.04 4.25
C CYS A 9 18.85 -8.00 5.33
N ASP A 10 19.11 -9.11 6.01
CA ASP A 10 20.17 -9.22 7.02
C ASP A 10 21.56 -8.99 6.39
N ASP A 11 21.84 -9.62 5.25
CA ASP A 11 23.10 -9.44 4.50
C ASP A 11 23.32 -7.97 4.06
N ALA A 12 22.23 -7.23 3.81
CA ALA A 12 22.25 -5.83 3.42
C ALA A 12 22.15 -4.84 4.60
N GLY A 13 21.99 -5.32 5.84
CA GLY A 13 21.78 -4.48 7.02
C GLY A 13 20.44 -3.73 7.02
N ILE A 14 19.40 -4.31 6.42
CA ILE A 14 18.05 -3.73 6.28
C ILE A 14 17.07 -4.45 7.20
N GLU A 15 16.23 -3.71 7.93
CA GLU A 15 15.13 -4.29 8.72
C GLU A 15 14.00 -4.77 7.79
N LEU A 16 13.72 -6.08 7.78
CA LEU A 16 12.56 -6.62 7.09
C LEU A 16 11.30 -6.53 7.95
N ARG A 17 10.28 -5.81 7.45
CA ARG A 17 8.94 -5.77 8.05
C ARG A 17 7.96 -6.59 7.24
N VAL A 18 7.30 -7.55 7.89
CA VAL A 18 6.27 -8.36 7.23
C VAL A 18 4.94 -8.23 7.97
N PRO A 19 3.85 -7.80 7.29
CA PRO A 19 2.55 -7.69 7.93
C PRO A 19 2.00 -9.05 8.42
N ARG A 20 1.02 -8.98 9.32
CA ARG A 20 0.23 -10.15 9.73
C ARG A 20 -0.39 -10.82 8.49
N PRO A 21 -0.53 -12.17 8.45
CA PRO A 21 -1.00 -12.87 7.26
C PRO A 21 -2.31 -12.33 6.67
N GLY A 22 -3.30 -12.02 7.51
CA GLY A 22 -4.59 -11.47 7.06
C GLY A 22 -4.53 -10.05 6.48
N LEU A 23 -3.41 -9.34 6.62
CA LEU A 23 -3.16 -8.05 5.98
C LEU A 23 -2.32 -8.16 4.70
N CYS A 24 -1.87 -9.36 4.33
CA CYS A 24 -1.05 -9.58 3.14
C CYS A 24 -1.88 -9.86 1.88
N THR A 25 -3.14 -10.26 2.01
CA THR A 25 -4.09 -10.42 0.90
C THR A 25 -4.81 -9.11 0.62
N ASP A 26 -5.41 -8.94 -0.56
CA ASP A 26 -6.25 -7.77 -0.85
C ASP A 26 -7.35 -7.63 0.21
N ASN A 27 -7.40 -6.47 0.84
CA ASN A 27 -8.32 -6.22 1.96
C ASN A 27 -8.74 -4.75 2.03
N GLY A 28 -9.90 -4.47 2.63
CA GLY A 28 -10.39 -3.11 2.78
C GLY A 28 -9.57 -2.23 3.72
N ALA A 29 -8.80 -2.83 4.64
CA ALA A 29 -8.00 -2.07 5.62
C ALA A 29 -6.84 -1.31 4.95
N MET A 30 -6.21 -1.86 3.91
CA MET A 30 -5.15 -1.15 3.17
C MET A 30 -5.69 0.08 2.43
N VAL A 31 -6.90 -0.04 1.84
CA VAL A 31 -7.57 1.06 1.13
C VAL A 31 -8.00 2.15 2.11
N ALA A 32 -8.60 1.76 3.24
CA ALA A 32 -8.99 2.69 4.29
C ALA A 32 -7.79 3.43 4.91
N ALA A 33 -6.68 2.73 5.16
CA ALA A 33 -5.46 3.33 5.69
C ALA A 33 -4.87 4.39 4.73
N LEU A 34 -4.82 4.09 3.43
CA LEU A 34 -4.40 5.06 2.42
C LEU A 34 -5.32 6.28 2.38
N GLY A 35 -6.64 6.07 2.38
CA GLY A 35 -7.63 7.15 2.41
C GLY A 35 -7.50 8.04 3.65
N ALA A 36 -7.30 7.44 4.83
CA ALA A 36 -7.05 8.18 6.07
C ALA A 36 -5.79 9.05 5.98
N GLN A 37 -4.69 8.53 5.40
CA GLN A 37 -3.47 9.31 5.17
C GLN A 37 -3.70 10.46 4.18
N MET A 38 -4.54 10.30 3.17
CA MET A 38 -4.89 11.38 2.24
C MET A 38 -5.67 12.49 2.94
N VAL A 39 -6.67 12.14 3.75
CA VAL A 39 -7.46 13.11 4.54
C VAL A 39 -6.56 13.85 5.53
N LEU A 40 -5.68 13.15 6.25
CA LEU A 40 -4.73 13.76 7.18
C LEU A 40 -3.77 14.75 6.50
N LYS A 41 -3.46 14.53 5.22
CA LYS A 41 -2.66 15.44 4.38
C LYS A 41 -3.48 16.56 3.73
N GLY A 42 -4.74 16.74 4.12
CA GLY A 42 -5.61 17.83 3.65
C GLY A 42 -6.11 17.65 2.22
N ARG A 43 -6.14 16.42 1.70
CA ARG A 43 -6.64 16.17 0.34
C ARG A 43 -8.15 16.20 0.29
N ASN A 44 -8.67 16.80 -0.78
CA ASN A 44 -10.09 16.82 -1.06
C ASN A 44 -10.61 15.42 -1.41
N ALA A 45 -11.86 15.15 -1.04
CA ALA A 45 -12.54 13.94 -1.46
C ALA A 45 -12.63 13.85 -3.00
N SER A 46 -12.58 12.63 -3.53
CA SER A 46 -12.82 12.40 -4.95
C SER A 46 -14.26 12.74 -5.32
N ARG A 47 -14.49 13.02 -6.61
CA ARG A 47 -15.84 13.08 -7.15
C ARG A 47 -16.50 11.70 -7.07
N LEU A 48 -17.83 11.68 -6.98
CA LEU A 48 -18.61 10.43 -6.91
C LEU A 48 -18.57 9.61 -8.20
N ASP A 49 -18.22 10.25 -9.32
CA ASP A 49 -18.13 9.64 -10.65
C ASP A 49 -16.71 9.18 -11.03
N LEU A 50 -15.81 9.01 -10.03
CA LEU A 50 -14.46 8.50 -10.26
C LEU A 50 -14.51 7.08 -10.89
N PRO A 51 -14.01 6.89 -12.13
CA PRO A 51 -14.07 5.59 -12.79
C PRO A 51 -13.01 4.62 -12.25
N ALA A 52 -13.26 3.33 -12.44
CA ALA A 52 -12.23 2.32 -12.25
C ALA A 52 -11.32 2.23 -13.50
N ASP A 53 -10.03 2.00 -13.29
CA ASP A 53 -9.05 1.69 -14.33
C ASP A 53 -8.30 0.41 -13.93
N SER A 54 -8.65 -0.71 -14.55
CA SER A 54 -8.05 -2.03 -14.26
C SER A 54 -6.57 -2.13 -14.67
N SER A 55 -6.07 -1.19 -15.46
CA SER A 55 -4.71 -1.14 -15.99
C SER A 55 -3.88 0.02 -15.42
N MET A 56 -4.40 0.71 -14.40
CA MET A 56 -3.78 1.92 -13.86
C MET A 56 -2.34 1.64 -13.39
N PRO A 57 -1.33 2.35 -13.92
CA PRO A 57 0.04 2.21 -13.45
C PRO A 57 0.16 2.63 -11.98
N VAL A 58 0.94 1.90 -11.17
CA VAL A 58 1.18 2.26 -9.76
C VAL A 58 1.90 3.60 -9.57
N THR A 59 2.57 4.09 -10.61
CA THR A 59 3.20 5.41 -10.66
C THR A 59 2.19 6.54 -10.91
N ARG A 60 1.00 6.21 -11.40
CA ARG A 60 -0.08 7.18 -11.62
C ARG A 60 -0.86 7.35 -10.32
N ILE A 61 -0.34 8.24 -9.47
CA ILE A 61 -0.95 8.60 -8.20
C ILE A 61 -1.49 10.03 -8.22
N SER A 62 -2.42 10.32 -7.32
CA SER A 62 -2.77 11.71 -7.01
C SER A 62 -1.59 12.35 -6.25
N ALA A 63 -1.21 13.58 -6.62
CA ALA A 63 -0.14 14.36 -5.97
C ALA A 63 -0.57 15.02 -4.67
#